data_AF-A0A6N2KDY0-F1
#
_entry.id   AF-A0A6N2KDY0-F1
#
_cell.length_a   1.000
_cell.length_b   1.000
_cell.length_c   1.000
_cell.angle_alpha   90.00
_cell.angle_beta   90.00
_cell.angle_gamma   90.00
#
_symmetry.space_group_name_H-M   'P 1'
#
loop_
_entity.id
_entity.type
_entity.pdbx_description
1 polymer ?
#
loop_
_entity_poly.entity_id
_entity_poly.type
_entity_poly.pdbx_seq_one_letter_code
_entity_poly.pdbx_strand_id
1 'polypeptide(L)'
;MPQGDYIELHRKRHGYRLDHFERKRKKEAREVHKHSERAQKALGIKGKMIAKKNYAEKALMKKTLAMHEESTSRRKVDDDVHDGAVPAYLLDRENTTRAKILSNSIKQKRKEKAGKWEVPLPKVRPVAEDEMFKVNVSELGLVTPAGKVVWGKYAQVTNNPENDGCINAVLLV
;
A
#
# COMPACT_ATOMS: atom_id res chain seq x y z
N MET A 1 -22.80 38.86 -2.01
CA MET A 1 -21.99 37.75 -2.57
C MET A 1 -22.11 37.80 -4.09
N PRO A 2 -21.01 37.64 -4.85
CA PRO A 2 -21.14 37.48 -6.29
C PRO A 2 -21.85 36.15 -6.59
N GLN A 3 -22.83 36.18 -7.49
CA GLN A 3 -23.77 35.08 -7.74
C GLN A 3 -23.42 34.38 -9.06
N GLY A 4 -23.35 33.04 -9.05
CA GLY A 4 -23.10 32.20 -10.23
C GLY A 4 -21.68 32.31 -10.82
N ASP A 5 -21.52 31.87 -12.07
CA ASP A 5 -20.22 31.84 -12.80
C ASP A 5 -19.91 33.14 -13.53
N TYR A 6 -19.95 34.27 -12.80
CA TYR A 6 -19.79 35.61 -13.36
C TYR A 6 -18.44 35.81 -14.09
N ILE A 7 -17.37 35.10 -13.71
CA ILE A 7 -16.05 35.15 -14.37
C ILE A 7 -16.10 34.51 -15.76
N GLU A 8 -16.78 33.37 -15.91
CA GLU A 8 -16.95 32.72 -17.20
C GLU A 8 -17.88 33.51 -18.11
N LEU A 9 -18.97 34.04 -17.56
CA LEU A 9 -19.88 34.94 -18.27
C LEU A 9 -19.14 36.18 -18.78
N HIS A 10 -18.28 36.79 -17.95
CA HIS A 10 -17.45 37.91 -18.36
C HIS A 10 -16.49 37.53 -19.49
N ARG A 11 -15.83 36.35 -19.42
CA ARG A 11 -14.95 35.86 -20.49
C ARG A 11 -15.70 35.55 -21.79
N LYS A 12 -16.93 35.04 -21.71
CA LYS A 12 -17.78 34.81 -22.89
C LYS A 12 -18.24 36.12 -23.54
N ARG A 13 -18.55 37.14 -22.73
CA ARG A 13 -19.03 38.46 -23.21
C ARG A 13 -17.91 39.38 -23.72
N HIS A 14 -16.80 39.44 -22.99
CA HIS A 14 -15.72 40.39 -23.24
C HIS A 14 -14.40 39.74 -23.67
N GLY A 15 -14.37 38.41 -23.78
CA GLY A 15 -13.18 37.68 -24.17
C GLY A 15 -12.10 37.63 -23.08
N TYR A 16 -10.91 37.23 -23.50
CA TYR A 16 -9.69 37.30 -22.70
C TYR A 16 -8.96 38.61 -22.96
N ARG A 17 -8.02 38.96 -22.07
CA ARG A 17 -7.04 40.01 -22.39
C ARG A 17 -6.31 39.65 -23.69
N LEU A 18 -6.05 40.66 -24.53
CA LEU A 18 -5.46 40.49 -25.86
C LEU A 18 -4.14 39.69 -25.83
N ASP A 19 -3.33 39.88 -24.78
CA ASP A 19 -2.03 39.22 -24.61
C ASP A 19 -2.07 37.93 -23.76
N HIS A 20 -3.27 37.47 -23.37
CA HIS A 20 -3.43 36.33 -22.47
C HIS A 20 -2.81 35.04 -23.05
N PHE A 21 -3.13 34.73 -24.30
CA PHE A 21 -2.65 33.51 -24.96
C PHE A 21 -1.15 33.56 -25.23
N GLU A 22 -0.62 34.73 -25.60
CA GLU A 22 0.82 34.91 -25.78
C GLU A 22 1.59 34.75 -24.47
N ARG A 23 1.08 35.34 -23.38
CA ARG A 23 1.66 35.20 -22.04
C ARG A 23 1.62 33.75 -21.56
N LYS A 24 0.49 33.06 -21.77
CA LYS A 24 0.32 31.65 -21.40
C LYS A 24 1.32 30.76 -22.14
N ARG A 25 1.39 30.88 -23.47
CA ARG A 25 2.36 30.16 -24.30
C ARG A 25 3.81 30.42 -23.86
N LYS A 26 4.18 31.69 -23.66
CA LYS A 26 5.53 32.06 -23.17
C LYS A 26 5.80 31.56 -21.76
N LYS A 27 4.78 31.38 -20.92
CA LYS A 27 4.91 30.84 -19.56
C LYS A 27 5.20 29.34 -19.61
N GLU A 28 4.40 28.58 -20.37
CA GLU A 28 4.57 27.13 -20.57
C GLU A 28 5.93 26.81 -21.18
N ALA A 29 6.35 27.55 -22.22
CA ALA A 29 7.67 27.37 -22.82
C ALA A 29 8.83 27.62 -21.83
N ARG A 30 8.71 28.62 -20.94
CA ARG A 30 9.72 28.92 -19.91
C ARG A 30 9.67 27.97 -18.72
N GLU A 31 8.61 27.20 -18.55
CA GLU A 31 8.40 26.34 -17.39
C GLU A 31 9.45 25.24 -17.32
N VAL A 32 9.85 24.67 -18.46
CA VAL A 32 10.90 23.65 -18.55
C VAL A 32 12.22 24.16 -17.98
N HIS A 33 12.66 25.35 -18.40
CA HIS A 33 13.89 25.96 -17.88
C HIS A 33 13.77 26.31 -16.40
N LYS A 34 12.64 26.89 -15.99
CA LYS A 34 12.40 27.25 -14.58
C LYS A 34 12.31 26.03 -13.67
N HIS A 35 11.77 24.91 -14.14
CA HIS A 35 11.70 23.66 -13.39
C HIS A 35 13.09 23.12 -13.12
N SER A 36 13.92 23.03 -14.17
CA SER A 36 15.33 22.64 -14.06
C SER A 36 16.12 23.57 -13.11
N GLU A 37 15.98 24.88 -13.30
CA GLU A 37 16.62 25.88 -12.45
C GLU A 37 16.21 25.74 -10.98
N ARG A 38 14.92 25.54 -10.70
CA ARG A 38 14.41 25.32 -9.33
C ARG A 38 14.97 24.03 -8.74
N ALA A 39 15.07 22.95 -9.52
CA ALA A 39 15.61 21.69 -9.05
C ALA A 39 17.10 21.80 -8.69
N GLN A 40 17.88 22.57 -9.46
CA GLN A 40 19.31 22.78 -9.22
C GLN A 40 19.59 23.75 -8.07
N LYS A 41 18.81 24.83 -7.95
CA LYS A 41 19.05 25.90 -6.97
C LYS A 41 18.37 25.68 -5.61
N ALA A 42 17.37 24.80 -5.51
CA ALA A 42 16.65 24.59 -4.25
C ALA A 42 17.50 23.81 -3.24
N LEU A 43 17.75 24.42 -2.08
CA LEU A 43 18.52 23.81 -0.99
C LEU A 43 17.61 23.27 0.14
N GLY A 44 18.15 22.34 0.92
CA GLY A 44 17.51 21.80 2.12
C GLY A 44 16.20 21.06 1.86
N ILE A 45 15.20 21.27 2.73
CA ILE A 45 13.89 20.58 2.67
C ILE A 45 13.16 20.88 1.35
N LYS A 46 13.29 22.10 0.82
CA LYS A 46 12.64 22.49 -0.44
C LYS A 46 13.14 21.64 -1.61
N GLY A 47 14.45 21.39 -1.68
CA GLY A 47 15.04 20.49 -2.68
C GLY A 47 14.53 19.05 -2.54
N LYS A 48 14.50 18.52 -1.32
CA LYS A 48 13.96 17.17 -1.04
C LYS A 48 12.49 17.03 -1.47
N MET A 49 11.67 18.04 -1.19
CA MET A 49 10.25 18.04 -1.57
C MET A 49 10.07 18.10 -3.09
N ILE A 50 10.87 18.89 -3.80
CA ILE A 50 10.84 18.97 -5.28
C ILE A 50 11.25 17.62 -5.87
N ALA A 51 12.30 16.98 -5.37
CA ALA A 51 12.74 15.67 -5.85
C ALA A 51 11.65 14.60 -5.64
N LYS A 52 11.00 14.58 -4.46
CA LYS A 52 9.89 13.66 -4.17
C LYS A 52 8.71 13.86 -5.12
N LYS A 53 8.32 15.11 -5.39
CA LYS A 53 7.25 15.44 -6.35
C LYS A 53 7.61 14.99 -7.77
N ASN A 54 8.81 15.33 -8.24
CA ASN A 54 9.29 14.95 -9.57
C ASN A 54 9.33 13.42 -9.75
N TYR A 55 9.71 12.67 -8.72
CA TYR A 55 9.70 11.21 -8.77
C TYR A 55 8.27 10.65 -8.90
N ALA A 56 7.32 11.18 -8.11
CA ALA A 56 5.93 10.76 -8.15
C ALA A 56 5.28 11.05 -9.51
N GLU A 57 5.51 12.25 -10.07
CA GLU A 57 5.03 12.64 -11.40
C GLU A 57 5.59 11.72 -12.48
N LYS A 58 6.91 11.43 -12.45
CA LYS A 58 7.54 10.49 -13.40
C LYS A 58 6.98 9.07 -13.27
N ALA A 59 6.76 8.59 -12.05
CA ALA A 59 6.21 7.26 -11.82
C ALA A 59 4.76 7.15 -12.32
N LEU A 60 3.95 8.18 -12.08
CA LEU A 60 2.58 8.25 -12.60
C LEU A 60 2.58 8.24 -14.12
N MET A 61 3.38 9.10 -14.76
CA MET A 61 3.46 9.18 -16.21
C MET A 61 3.93 7.87 -16.86
N LYS A 62 4.91 7.18 -16.24
CA LYS A 62 5.36 5.86 -16.70
C LYS A 62 4.23 4.83 -16.63
N LYS A 63 3.44 4.82 -15.55
CA LYS A 63 2.29 3.92 -15.42
C LYS A 63 1.20 4.24 -16.45
N THR A 64 0.91 5.52 -16.70
CA THR A 64 -0.11 5.90 -17.69
C THR A 64 0.32 5.55 -19.11
N LEU A 65 1.61 5.67 -19.43
CA LEU A 65 2.15 5.25 -20.72
C LEU A 65 2.10 3.73 -20.87
N ALA A 66 2.52 2.98 -19.87
CA ALA A 66 2.44 1.51 -19.87
C ALA A 66 0.99 1.02 -20.05
N MET A 67 0.03 1.58 -19.31
CA MET A 67 -1.39 1.25 -19.48
C MET A 67 -1.90 1.59 -20.89
N HIS A 68 -1.48 2.73 -21.45
CA HIS A 68 -1.88 3.10 -22.81
C HIS A 68 -1.27 2.14 -23.85
N GLU A 69 0.01 1.82 -23.74
CA GLU A 69 0.72 0.86 -24.60
C GLU A 69 0.06 -0.52 -24.55
N GLU A 70 -0.20 -1.04 -23.35
CA GLU A 70 -0.88 -2.32 -23.13
C GLU A 70 -2.30 -2.32 -23.72
N SER A 71 -3.07 -1.24 -23.55
CA SER A 71 -4.42 -1.12 -24.12
C SER A 71 -4.41 -1.02 -25.66
N THR A 72 -3.35 -0.45 -26.24
CA THR A 72 -3.19 -0.30 -27.69
C THR A 72 -2.77 -1.63 -28.31
N SER A 73 -1.93 -2.41 -27.62
CA SER A 73 -1.58 -3.76 -28.05
C SER A 73 -2.68 -4.75 -27.68
N ARG A 74 -3.68 -4.91 -28.54
CA ARG A 74 -4.60 -6.06 -28.45
C ARG A 74 -3.84 -7.34 -28.81
N ARG A 75 -3.18 -7.94 -27.83
CA ARG A 75 -2.71 -9.34 -27.94
C ARG A 75 -3.92 -10.24 -27.75
N LYS A 76 -4.08 -11.24 -28.62
CA LYS A 76 -4.97 -12.36 -28.32
C LYS A 76 -4.39 -13.04 -27.08
N VAL A 77 -5.22 -13.28 -26.08
CA VAL A 77 -4.84 -14.14 -24.97
C VAL A 77 -4.70 -15.54 -25.58
N ASP A 78 -3.54 -16.16 -25.45
CA ASP A 78 -3.40 -17.58 -25.80
C ASP A 78 -4.25 -18.40 -24.82
N ASP A 79 -5.04 -19.33 -25.36
CA ASP A 79 -5.99 -20.18 -24.62
C ASP A 79 -5.30 -21.22 -23.71
N ASP A 80 -4.00 -21.09 -23.47
CA ASP A 80 -3.28 -21.97 -22.56
C ASP A 80 -3.68 -21.67 -21.11
N VAL A 81 -4.27 -22.69 -20.48
CA VAL A 81 -4.62 -22.70 -19.07
C VAL A 81 -3.36 -22.44 -18.26
N HIS A 82 -3.23 -21.23 -17.71
CA HIS A 82 -2.09 -20.87 -16.88
C HIS A 82 -2.05 -21.78 -15.65
N ASP A 83 -0.87 -22.32 -15.31
CA ASP A 83 -0.67 -23.22 -14.16
C ASP A 83 -0.99 -22.47 -12.85
N GLY A 84 -2.24 -22.59 -12.37
CA GLY A 84 -2.85 -21.72 -11.36
C GLY A 84 -4.31 -21.32 -11.63
N ALA A 85 -4.90 -21.73 -12.77
CA ALA A 85 -6.31 -21.50 -13.07
C ALA A 85 -7.23 -22.17 -12.04
N VAL A 86 -7.99 -21.35 -11.32
CA VAL A 86 -9.00 -21.79 -10.36
C VAL A 86 -10.39 -21.55 -10.99
N PRO A 87 -11.39 -22.43 -10.79
CA PRO A 87 -12.74 -22.21 -11.32
C PRO A 87 -13.29 -20.82 -10.97
N ALA A 88 -14.14 -20.25 -11.84
CA ALA A 88 -14.60 -18.85 -11.75
C ALA A 88 -15.15 -18.43 -10.38
N TYR A 89 -15.78 -19.36 -9.66
CA TYR A 89 -16.32 -19.17 -8.31
C TYR A 89 -15.27 -19.17 -7.17
N LEU A 90 -13.99 -19.32 -7.50
CA LEU A 90 -12.84 -19.33 -6.58
C LEU A 90 -11.75 -18.32 -6.99
N LEU A 91 -11.96 -17.52 -8.04
CA LEU A 91 -10.98 -16.55 -8.54
C LEU A 91 -10.69 -15.40 -7.55
N ASP A 92 -11.71 -14.97 -6.80
CA ASP A 92 -11.61 -13.86 -5.84
C ASP A 92 -11.41 -14.31 -4.38
N ARG A 93 -11.19 -15.61 -4.15
CA ARG A 93 -10.90 -16.14 -2.81
C ARG A 93 -9.40 -16.39 -2.72
N GLU A 94 -8.71 -15.67 -1.84
CA GLU A 94 -7.33 -16.00 -1.48
C GLU A 94 -7.27 -17.44 -0.98
N ASN A 95 -6.78 -18.35 -1.83
CA ASN A 95 -6.65 -19.75 -1.49
C ASN A 95 -5.53 -19.92 -0.47
N THR A 96 -5.87 -19.96 0.82
CA THR A 96 -4.99 -20.56 1.82
C THR A 96 -4.81 -22.03 1.42
N THR A 97 -3.63 -22.39 0.94
CA THR A 97 -3.30 -23.75 0.44
C THR A 97 -3.24 -24.78 1.58
N ARG A 98 -4.37 -25.02 2.26
CA ARG A 98 -4.48 -25.94 3.41
C ARG A 98 -4.17 -27.40 3.04
N ALA A 99 -4.35 -27.80 1.78
CA ALA A 99 -4.24 -29.21 1.39
C ALA A 99 -2.79 -29.74 1.39
N LYS A 100 -1.81 -28.99 0.87
CA LYS A 100 -0.38 -29.37 0.96
C LYS A 100 0.21 -29.02 2.34
N ILE A 101 -0.32 -28.00 3.01
CA ILE A 101 0.09 -27.61 4.37
C ILE A 101 -0.32 -28.67 5.39
N LEU A 102 -1.44 -29.39 5.27
CA LEU A 102 -1.81 -30.45 6.22
C LEU A 102 -0.85 -31.64 6.21
N SER A 103 -0.45 -32.10 5.02
CA SER A 103 0.52 -33.20 4.84
C SER A 103 1.92 -32.81 5.32
N ASN A 104 2.39 -31.61 4.95
CA ASN A 104 3.67 -31.10 5.42
C ASN A 104 3.64 -30.66 6.89
N SER A 105 2.50 -30.20 7.43
CA SER A 105 2.29 -29.89 8.85
C SER A 105 2.29 -31.12 9.72
N ILE A 106 1.81 -32.28 9.26
CA ILE A 106 1.92 -33.51 10.06
C ILE A 106 3.39 -33.97 10.11
N LYS A 107 4.13 -33.81 9.01
CA LYS A 107 5.58 -34.09 8.94
C LYS A 107 6.41 -33.06 9.73
N GLN A 108 6.03 -31.79 9.70
CA GLN A 108 6.61 -30.70 10.50
C GLN A 108 6.26 -30.85 11.97
N LYS A 109 5.00 -31.11 12.37
CA LYS A 109 4.63 -31.38 13.77
C LYS A 109 5.38 -32.57 14.38
N ARG A 110 5.73 -33.58 13.58
CA ARG A 110 6.61 -34.69 14.02
C ARG A 110 8.09 -34.27 14.15
N LYS A 111 8.57 -33.29 13.37
CA LYS A 111 9.93 -32.72 13.46
C LYS A 111 10.05 -31.53 14.43
N GLU A 112 8.99 -30.79 14.69
CA GLU A 112 8.93 -29.54 15.47
C GLU A 112 8.65 -29.77 16.96
N LYS A 113 8.08 -30.92 17.34
CA LYS A 113 7.85 -31.29 18.75
C LYS A 113 9.13 -31.26 19.59
N ALA A 114 10.30 -31.22 18.95
CA ALA A 114 11.61 -31.22 19.59
C ALA A 114 12.40 -29.90 19.46
N GLY A 115 11.94 -28.83 18.77
CA GLY A 115 12.89 -27.75 18.46
C GLY A 115 12.46 -26.32 18.16
N LYS A 116 11.19 -25.93 18.07
CA LYS A 116 10.85 -24.55 17.65
C LYS A 116 9.58 -24.01 18.29
N TRP A 117 9.69 -23.51 19.51
CA TRP A 117 8.75 -22.50 20.05
C TRP A 117 9.46 -21.14 20.04
N GLU A 118 9.88 -20.68 18.87
CA GLU A 118 10.55 -19.40 18.72
C GLU A 118 9.53 -18.33 18.33
N VAL A 119 9.46 -17.30 19.16
CA VAL A 119 8.54 -16.17 19.04
C VAL A 119 9.03 -15.25 17.90
N PRO A 120 8.15 -14.57 17.12
CA PRO A 120 8.52 -13.78 15.95
C PRO A 120 9.65 -12.75 16.16
N LEU A 121 9.79 -12.22 17.38
CA LEU A 121 10.98 -11.48 17.81
C LEU A 121 11.74 -12.30 18.87
N PRO A 122 12.90 -12.90 18.54
CA PRO A 122 13.62 -13.79 19.45
C PRO A 122 14.57 -13.08 20.42
N LYS A 123 15.07 -11.88 20.08
CA LYS A 123 16.00 -11.10 20.92
C LYS A 123 15.62 -9.62 20.92
N VAL A 124 14.70 -9.28 21.81
CA VAL A 124 14.36 -7.88 22.12
C VAL A 124 15.44 -7.33 23.08
N ARG A 125 15.62 -6.00 23.13
CA ARG A 125 16.39 -5.39 24.24
C ARG A 125 15.72 -5.84 25.54
N PRO A 126 16.46 -6.19 26.62
CA PRO A 126 15.83 -6.61 27.87
C PRO A 126 15.03 -5.43 28.45
N VAL A 127 13.74 -5.43 28.15
CA VAL A 127 12.68 -4.66 28.78
C VAL A 127 11.85 -5.69 29.56
N ALA A 128 11.25 -5.27 30.68
CA ALA A 128 10.55 -6.15 31.61
C ALA A 128 9.51 -7.06 30.91
N GLU A 129 9.14 -8.18 31.54
CA GLU A 129 8.16 -9.18 31.07
C GLU A 129 6.76 -8.61 30.70
N ASP A 130 6.57 -7.30 30.87
CA ASP A 130 5.38 -6.50 30.58
C ASP A 130 5.01 -6.39 29.07
N GLU A 131 5.80 -6.89 28.12
CA GLU A 131 5.48 -6.83 26.68
C GLU A 131 4.61 -8.01 26.16
N MET A 132 4.35 -9.01 27.01
CA MET A 132 3.49 -10.15 26.66
C MET A 132 2.10 -10.02 27.29
N PHE A 133 1.10 -9.69 26.48
CA PHE A 133 -0.29 -9.58 26.94
C PHE A 133 -1.15 -10.76 26.49
N LYS A 134 -2.08 -11.17 27.36
CA LYS A 134 -3.19 -12.04 26.99
C LYS A 134 -4.31 -11.16 26.44
N VAL A 135 -4.51 -11.21 25.13
CA VAL A 135 -5.52 -10.42 24.42
C VAL A 135 -6.83 -11.18 24.38
N ASN A 136 -7.93 -10.48 24.67
CA ASN A 136 -9.27 -11.04 24.47
C ASN A 136 -9.55 -11.17 22.97
N VAL A 137 -9.80 -12.39 22.51
CA VAL A 137 -10.04 -12.73 21.09
C VAL A 137 -11.48 -13.18 20.84
N SER A 138 -12.40 -12.87 21.75
CA SER A 138 -13.82 -13.23 21.61
C SER A 138 -14.45 -12.74 20.30
N GLU A 139 -14.02 -11.57 19.80
CA GLU A 139 -14.51 -11.00 18.55
C GLU A 139 -14.01 -11.74 17.30
N LEU A 140 -12.91 -12.52 17.41
CA LEU A 140 -12.33 -13.26 16.28
C LEU A 140 -13.02 -14.60 16.01
N GLY A 141 -13.97 -15.01 16.86
CA GLY A 141 -14.75 -16.23 16.66
C GLY A 141 -13.91 -17.52 16.65
N LEU A 142 -12.77 -17.53 17.34
CA LEU A 142 -11.86 -18.68 17.37
C LEU A 142 -12.47 -19.82 18.21
N VAL A 143 -12.58 -21.01 17.62
CA VAL A 143 -13.14 -22.20 18.26
C VAL A 143 -12.15 -23.36 18.16
N THR A 144 -11.95 -24.09 19.27
CA THR A 144 -11.14 -25.30 19.29
C THR A 144 -11.84 -26.45 18.53
N PRO A 145 -11.13 -27.48 18.06
CA PRO A 145 -11.76 -28.66 17.45
C PRO A 145 -12.80 -29.36 18.34
N ALA A 146 -12.73 -29.13 19.66
CA ALA A 146 -13.68 -29.63 20.66
C ALA A 146 -14.91 -28.72 20.85
N GLY A 147 -15.12 -27.70 20.00
CA GLY A 147 -16.26 -26.79 20.05
C GLY A 147 -16.19 -25.70 21.13
N LYS A 148 -15.11 -25.63 21.91
CA LYS A 148 -14.93 -24.58 22.93
C LYS A 148 -14.48 -23.26 22.31
N VAL A 149 -15.15 -22.17 22.67
CA VAL A 149 -14.81 -20.80 22.25
C VAL A 149 -13.54 -20.32 22.95
N VAL A 150 -12.61 -19.76 22.19
CA VAL A 150 -11.37 -19.18 22.69
C VAL A 150 -11.60 -17.69 22.96
N TRP A 151 -11.46 -17.29 24.21
CA TRP A 151 -11.62 -15.91 24.67
C TRP A 151 -10.29 -15.22 24.99
N GLY A 152 -9.17 -15.92 24.87
CA GLY A 152 -7.86 -15.34 25.19
C GLY A 152 -6.73 -16.00 24.42
N LYS A 153 -5.86 -15.18 23.81
CA LYS A 153 -4.62 -15.64 23.17
C LYS A 153 -3.45 -14.76 23.59
N TYR A 154 -2.26 -15.34 23.63
CA TYR A 154 -1.04 -14.56 23.79
C TYR A 154 -0.75 -13.79 22.51
N ALA A 155 -0.39 -12.51 22.66
CA ALA A 155 0.07 -11.66 21.57
C ALA A 155 1.45 -11.09 21.94
N GLN A 156 2.28 -10.89 20.93
CA GLN A 156 3.55 -10.19 21.08
C GLN A 156 3.42 -8.78 20.50
N VAL A 157 3.79 -7.77 21.27
CA VAL A 157 3.88 -6.38 20.80
C VAL A 157 5.02 -6.27 19.78
N THR A 158 4.77 -5.61 18.65
CA THR A 158 5.71 -5.53 17.51
C THR A 158 6.29 -4.14 17.29
N ASN A 159 5.87 -3.15 18.06
CA ASN A 159 6.37 -1.78 18.01
C ASN A 159 6.72 -1.27 19.42
N ASN A 160 7.31 -0.08 19.50
CA ASN A 160 7.59 0.57 20.78
C ASN A 160 6.47 1.57 21.09
N PRO A 161 5.53 1.24 22.01
CA PRO A 161 4.31 2.05 22.20
C PRO A 161 4.60 3.45 22.73
N GLU A 162 5.74 3.65 23.41
CA GLU A 162 6.19 4.97 23.89
C GLU A 162 6.46 5.96 22.76
N ASN A 163 6.84 5.49 21.56
CA ASN A 163 7.17 6.36 20.42
C ASN A 163 5.97 6.63 19.51
N ASP A 164 5.04 5.69 19.42
CA ASP A 164 3.99 5.70 18.40
C ASP A 164 2.60 6.06 18.96
N GLY A 165 2.39 5.98 20.28
CA GLY A 165 1.09 6.21 20.93
C GLY A 165 0.05 5.11 20.67
N CYS A 166 0.43 4.05 19.94
CA CYS A 166 -0.38 2.88 19.62
C CYS A 166 0.38 1.60 20.01
N ILE A 167 -0.35 0.58 20.48
CA ILE A 167 0.19 -0.76 20.74
C ILE A 167 -0.19 -1.66 19.56
N ASN A 168 0.77 -1.98 18.69
CA ASN A 168 0.60 -2.95 17.62
C ASN A 168 1.09 -4.31 18.12
N ALA A 169 0.28 -5.37 17.94
CA ALA A 169 0.65 -6.71 18.38
C ALA A 169 0.23 -7.77 17.35
N VAL A 170 0.99 -8.86 17.32
CA VAL A 170 0.71 -10.05 16.49
C VAL A 170 0.32 -11.21 17.40
N LEU A 171 -0.81 -11.85 17.09
CA LEU A 171 -1.27 -13.04 17.82
C LEU A 171 -0.31 -14.21 17.59
N LEU A 172 0.11 -14.84 18.69
CA LEU A 172 0.87 -16.08 18.64
C LEU A 172 -0.08 -17.22 18.27
N VAL A 173 0.26 -17.99 17.23
CA VAL A 173 -0.55 -19.08 16.68
C VAL A 173 -0.06 -20.44 17.12
#